data_AF-Q585W2-F1
#
_entry.id   AF-Q585W2-F1
#
_cell.length_a   1.000
_cell.length_b   1.000
_cell.length_c   1.000
_cell.angle_alpha   90.00
_cell.angle_beta   90.00
_cell.angle_gamma   90.00
#
_symmetry.space_group_name_H-M   'P 1'
#
loop_
_entity.id
_entity.type
_entity.pdbx_description
1 polymer ?
#
loop_
_entity_poly.entity_id
_entity_poly.type
_entity_poly.pdbx_seq_one_letter_code
_entity_poly.pdbx_strand_id
1 'polypeptide(L)'
;MTEVPGIPVTITCGICFGILHDPVTLSCKHSFCASCVLGRLECLEGRDFICLLCSTKQEHINNETLPKLVDNELRAYVKARVEGLAQQPVCQWCQEVAAAIQCDECAGAYCMDCNTAVHKNATKRHHTFFPLDDAQETRKLYRCCGVQGHEEYRLEFYCKVCESLCCAYCLLTGPHNGHESISVPEAAAIFRNRAPGEITLMTDKKERLEKKVNQLNVVTTRYFDSLEEVKKSIKERFSQLQMMVSQREKELLEALGSLCDTGHASLNQCRGRVLAKANAINESVVLLQHMKRGCSDYKILENRSYLSYHLSEETPDVEGLGFKFFEVGDFGLPQFKLFLDLRSEEHSKNGIRRDTNLRRCIPHSQVDDDSRPQSGKVLNVCAQDGSMIPLRTGRRFTLTEREGIDLKVLNSVVHVTAQPNEADSLKQIGIRTEQTVEEIARLFPEERGRVTWRVQLGKGFDKSFVGVVERTDTSLVPGGFYWKPTKLGVVDGGIGRIGQSFKELPVCCIGDVLTFTYSVDEGSLGINVNGKYYGNLVTSLHPRISPCFILYPKESLIVSC
;
A
#
# COMPACT_ATOMS: atom_id res chain seq x y z
N MET A 1 -4.14 40.94 -9.16
CA MET A 1 -3.80 39.66 -9.80
C MET A 1 -4.82 39.45 -10.90
N THR A 2 -4.31 39.35 -12.12
CA THR A 2 -5.02 39.25 -13.39
C THR A 2 -6.07 38.14 -13.37
N GLU A 3 -7.32 38.49 -13.69
CA GLU A 3 -8.36 37.51 -14.02
C GLU A 3 -7.79 36.56 -15.08
N VAL A 4 -7.67 35.27 -14.75
CA VAL A 4 -7.28 34.26 -15.73
C VAL A 4 -8.49 34.10 -16.65
N PRO A 5 -8.43 34.54 -17.93
CA PRO A 5 -9.56 34.43 -18.83
C PRO A 5 -9.72 32.95 -19.19
N GLY A 6 -10.90 32.38 -18.95
CA GLY A 6 -11.30 31.13 -19.59
C GLY A 6 -11.48 29.90 -18.69
N ILE A 7 -11.53 30.01 -17.36
CA ILE A 7 -12.20 28.95 -16.58
C ILE A 7 -13.71 29.17 -16.78
N PRO A 8 -14.45 28.27 -17.46
CA PRO A 8 -15.88 28.43 -17.64
C PRO A 8 -16.53 28.48 -16.25
N VAL A 9 -17.32 29.52 -15.98
CA VAL A 9 -18.07 29.62 -14.72
C VAL A 9 -19.00 28.41 -14.64
N THR A 10 -18.68 27.46 -13.75
CA THR A 10 -19.46 26.22 -13.60
C THR A 10 -20.77 26.54 -12.87
N ILE A 11 -21.90 26.27 -13.52
CA ILE A 11 -23.24 26.45 -12.92
C ILE A 11 -23.76 25.19 -12.21
N THR A 12 -22.94 24.14 -12.13
CA THR A 12 -23.33 22.81 -11.68
C THR A 12 -22.58 22.44 -10.40
N CYS A 13 -23.31 21.87 -9.44
CA CYS A 13 -22.74 21.40 -8.17
C CYS A 13 -21.94 20.11 -8.36
N GLY A 14 -20.69 20.05 -7.88
CA GLY A 14 -19.88 18.82 -7.96
C GLY A 14 -20.28 17.67 -7.02
N ILE A 15 -21.35 17.83 -6.23
CA ILE A 15 -21.87 16.79 -5.31
C ILE A 15 -23.20 16.23 -5.84
N CYS A 16 -24.19 17.11 -6.08
CA CYS A 16 -25.51 16.70 -6.57
C CYS A 16 -25.66 16.76 -8.09
N PHE A 17 -24.73 17.39 -8.81
CA PHE A 17 -24.74 17.56 -10.27
C PHE A 17 -25.97 18.29 -10.82
N GLY A 18 -26.78 18.89 -9.93
CA GLY A 18 -27.81 19.86 -10.26
C GLY A 18 -27.23 21.25 -10.48
N ILE A 19 -28.10 22.16 -10.94
CA ILE A 19 -27.80 23.59 -10.99
C ILE A 19 -27.53 24.08 -9.56
N LEU A 20 -26.49 24.88 -9.38
CA LEU A 20 -26.10 25.41 -8.07
C LEU A 20 -27.25 26.18 -7.42
N HIS A 21 -27.61 25.76 -6.21
CA HIS A 21 -28.53 26.45 -5.32
C HIS A 21 -27.75 26.93 -4.10
N ASP A 22 -27.75 28.24 -3.85
CA ASP A 22 -26.89 28.91 -2.86
C ASP A 22 -25.44 28.41 -2.94
N PRO A 23 -24.73 28.72 -4.04
CA PRO A 23 -23.39 28.23 -4.26
C PRO A 23 -22.44 28.69 -3.16
N VAL A 24 -21.67 27.75 -2.65
CA VAL A 24 -20.53 27.96 -1.77
C VAL A 24 -19.26 27.70 -2.56
N THR A 25 -18.37 28.68 -2.62
CA THR A 25 -17.09 28.56 -3.33
C THR A 25 -15.97 28.33 -2.32
N LEU A 26 -15.28 27.21 -2.49
CA LEU A 26 -14.18 26.79 -1.61
C LEU A 26 -12.89 27.57 -1.92
N SER A 27 -11.89 27.44 -1.04
CA SER A 27 -10.55 28.03 -1.27
C SER A 27 -9.90 27.54 -2.57
N CYS A 28 -10.19 26.31 -2.98
CA CYS A 28 -9.76 25.71 -4.25
C CYS A 28 -10.56 26.17 -5.48
N LYS A 29 -11.45 27.18 -5.33
CA LYS A 29 -12.29 27.78 -6.39
C LYS A 29 -13.34 26.86 -7.01
N HIS A 30 -13.54 25.67 -6.47
CA HIS A 30 -14.68 24.81 -6.80
C HIS A 30 -15.92 25.20 -5.99
N SER A 31 -17.08 25.10 -6.63
CA SER A 31 -18.36 25.51 -6.04
C SER A 31 -19.34 24.36 -5.90
N PHE A 32 -20.13 24.39 -4.82
CA PHE A 32 -21.11 23.36 -4.46
C PHE A 32 -22.36 24.02 -3.88
N CYS A 33 -23.51 23.35 -3.89
CA CYS A 33 -24.68 23.86 -3.16
C CYS A 33 -24.39 23.86 -1.66
N ALA A 34 -24.80 24.90 -0.93
CA ALA A 34 -24.64 24.97 0.52
C ALA A 34 -25.21 23.73 1.23
N SER A 35 -26.40 23.27 0.81
CA SER A 35 -27.04 22.06 1.35
C SER A 35 -26.23 20.78 1.11
N CYS A 36 -25.55 20.66 -0.03
CA CYS A 36 -24.69 19.51 -0.32
C CYS A 36 -23.43 19.50 0.56
N VAL A 37 -22.85 20.68 0.82
CA VAL A 37 -21.71 20.80 1.74
C VAL A 37 -22.15 20.45 3.16
N LEU A 38 -23.29 20.98 3.63
CA LEU A 38 -23.86 20.64 4.94
C LEU A 38 -24.10 19.14 5.10
N GLY A 39 -24.82 18.51 4.16
CA GLY A 39 -25.10 17.07 4.25
C GLY A 39 -23.82 16.22 4.27
N ARG A 40 -22.75 16.67 3.62
CA ARG A 40 -21.45 16.00 3.68
C ARG A 40 -20.74 16.24 5.01
N LEU A 41 -20.80 17.44 5.58
CA LEU A 41 -20.24 17.74 6.91
C LEU A 41 -20.90 16.88 7.99
N GLU A 42 -22.23 16.69 7.90
CA GLU A 42 -22.97 15.81 8.81
C GLU A 42 -22.48 14.35 8.72
N CYS A 43 -22.22 13.86 7.50
CA CYS A 43 -21.68 12.51 7.28
C CYS A 43 -20.22 12.33 7.72
N LEU A 44 -19.45 13.41 7.84
CA LEU A 44 -18.02 13.35 8.14
C LEU A 44 -17.73 13.23 9.65
N GLU A 45 -18.73 13.40 10.52
CA GLU A 45 -18.63 13.22 11.98
C GLU A 45 -17.37 13.87 12.61
N GLY A 46 -17.08 15.11 12.21
CA GLY A 46 -15.93 15.89 12.72
C GLY A 46 -14.61 15.69 11.97
N ARG A 47 -14.59 14.89 10.89
CA ARG A 47 -13.46 14.84 9.95
C ARG A 47 -13.38 16.10 9.09
N ASP A 48 -12.18 16.40 8.62
CA ASP A 48 -11.95 17.53 7.72
C ASP A 48 -12.74 17.39 6.42
N PHE A 49 -13.32 18.50 5.96
CA PHE A 49 -13.99 18.54 4.67
C PHE A 49 -12.96 18.51 3.53
N ILE A 50 -13.17 17.63 2.55
CA ILE A 50 -12.32 17.49 1.37
C ILE A 50 -13.14 17.82 0.13
N CYS A 51 -12.60 18.65 -0.76
CA CYS A 51 -13.24 18.93 -2.04
C CYS A 51 -13.26 17.68 -2.93
N LEU A 52 -14.44 17.23 -3.37
CA LEU A 52 -14.56 16.03 -4.22
C LEU A 52 -14.07 16.23 -5.67
N LEU A 53 -13.84 17.47 -6.10
CA LEU A 53 -13.39 17.78 -7.46
C LEU A 53 -11.87 17.83 -7.59
N CYS A 54 -11.15 18.14 -6.51
CA CYS A 54 -9.68 18.27 -6.54
C CYS A 54 -8.96 17.62 -5.34
N SER A 55 -9.70 16.98 -4.43
CA SER A 55 -9.18 16.39 -3.19
C SER A 55 -8.47 17.36 -2.24
N THR A 56 -8.59 18.68 -2.46
CA THR A 56 -8.01 19.69 -1.57
C THR A 56 -8.76 19.70 -0.25
N LYS A 57 -8.06 19.41 0.85
CA LYS A 57 -8.56 19.56 2.22
C LYS A 57 -8.90 21.02 2.49
N GLN A 58 -10.09 21.26 3.03
CA GLN A 58 -10.56 22.59 3.39
C GLN A 58 -10.47 22.76 4.89
N GLU A 59 -9.63 23.69 5.33
CA GLU A 59 -9.50 24.04 6.73
C GLU A 59 -10.67 24.94 7.16
N HIS A 60 -11.14 24.75 8.39
CA HIS A 60 -12.15 25.61 9.03
C HIS A 60 -13.51 25.69 8.33
N ILE A 61 -13.92 24.67 7.58
CA ILE A 61 -15.30 24.56 7.10
C ILE A 61 -16.14 23.81 8.13
N ASN A 62 -17.15 24.48 8.66
CA ASN A 62 -18.15 23.94 9.57
C ASN A 62 -19.51 24.65 9.30
N ASN A 63 -20.55 24.24 10.02
CA ASN A 63 -21.89 24.79 9.84
C ASN A 63 -21.97 26.30 10.10
N GLU A 64 -21.09 26.86 10.94
CA GLU A 64 -21.07 28.29 11.31
C GLU A 64 -20.32 29.17 10.28
N THR A 65 -19.30 28.62 9.65
CA THR A 65 -18.46 29.30 8.65
C THR A 65 -19.05 29.19 7.25
N LEU A 66 -19.84 28.16 6.98
CA LEU A 66 -20.43 27.91 5.66
C LEU A 66 -21.20 29.10 5.08
N PRO A 67 -22.05 29.83 5.84
CA PRO A 67 -22.75 31.00 5.30
C PRO A 67 -21.80 32.11 4.80
N LYS A 68 -20.57 32.19 5.34
CA LYS A 68 -19.55 33.16 4.91
C LYS A 68 -18.87 32.77 3.60
N LEU A 69 -18.99 31.50 3.20
CA LEU A 69 -18.42 30.97 1.96
C LEU A 69 -19.42 31.01 0.79
N VAL A 70 -20.64 31.52 1.01
CA VAL A 70 -21.64 31.70 -0.04
C VAL A 70 -21.14 32.72 -1.06
N ASP A 71 -21.08 32.30 -2.31
CA ASP A 71 -20.63 33.08 -3.44
C ASP A 71 -21.81 33.83 -4.07
N ASN A 72 -21.98 35.08 -3.65
CA ASN A 72 -23.09 35.92 -4.10
C ASN A 72 -23.01 36.28 -5.58
N GLU A 73 -21.78 36.41 -6.12
CA GLU A 73 -21.55 36.72 -7.53
C GLU A 73 -21.95 35.53 -8.40
N LEU A 74 -21.47 34.34 -8.04
CA LEU A 74 -21.85 33.10 -8.71
C LEU A 74 -23.35 32.83 -8.59
N ARG A 75 -23.95 33.11 -7.43
CA ARG A 75 -25.41 32.99 -7.23
C ARG A 75 -26.18 33.91 -8.18
N ALA A 76 -25.77 35.17 -8.29
CA ALA A 76 -26.39 36.13 -9.21
C ALA A 76 -26.22 35.70 -10.67
N TYR A 77 -25.03 35.21 -11.05
CA TYR A 77 -24.76 34.68 -12.38
C TYR A 77 -25.62 33.46 -12.72
N VAL A 78 -25.72 32.49 -11.83
CA VAL A 78 -26.55 31.29 -12.00
C VAL A 78 -28.02 31.69 -12.13
N LYS A 79 -28.52 32.60 -11.28
CA LYS A 79 -29.89 33.10 -11.33
C LYS A 79 -30.18 33.77 -12.68
N ALA A 80 -29.33 34.68 -13.13
CA ALA A 80 -29.46 35.33 -14.43
C ALA A 80 -29.47 34.31 -15.59
N ARG A 81 -28.63 33.27 -15.52
CA ARG A 81 -28.56 32.23 -16.54
C ARG A 81 -29.82 31.35 -16.59
N VAL A 82 -30.38 31.01 -15.42
CA VAL A 82 -31.60 30.19 -15.30
C VAL A 82 -32.84 30.98 -15.71
N GLU A 83 -32.95 32.23 -15.28
CA GLU A 83 -34.06 33.13 -15.63
C GLU A 83 -33.99 33.64 -17.07
N GLY A 84 -32.87 33.39 -17.76
CA GLY A 84 -32.65 33.86 -19.12
C GLY A 84 -32.52 35.38 -19.22
N LEU A 85 -32.13 36.05 -18.13
CA LEU A 85 -31.82 37.47 -18.13
C LEU A 85 -30.61 37.67 -19.05
N ALA A 86 -30.84 38.26 -20.21
CA ALA A 86 -29.78 38.55 -21.17
C ALA A 86 -28.71 39.39 -20.46
N GLN A 87 -27.44 38.99 -20.59
CA GLN A 87 -26.35 39.87 -20.17
C GLN A 87 -26.52 41.19 -20.91
N GLN A 88 -26.64 42.29 -20.16
CA GLN A 88 -26.78 43.61 -20.76
C GLN A 88 -25.56 43.81 -21.68
N PRO A 89 -25.77 44.03 -22.98
CA PRO A 89 -24.66 44.12 -23.93
C PRO A 89 -23.76 45.29 -23.52
N VAL A 90 -22.45 45.12 -23.61
CA VAL A 90 -21.51 46.23 -23.44
C VAL A 90 -21.55 47.14 -24.66
N CYS A 91 -21.24 48.42 -24.47
CA CYS A 91 -21.09 49.39 -25.53
C CYS A 91 -20.07 48.88 -26.55
N GLN A 92 -20.48 48.74 -27.80
CA GLN A 92 -19.62 48.24 -28.87
C GLN A 92 -18.42 49.15 -29.15
N TRP A 93 -18.53 50.45 -28.80
CA TRP A 93 -17.49 51.44 -29.06
C TRP A 93 -16.43 51.49 -27.98
N CYS A 94 -16.81 51.67 -26.71
CA CYS A 94 -15.84 51.72 -25.61
C CYS A 94 -15.55 50.36 -24.98
N GLN A 95 -16.46 49.39 -25.11
CA GLN A 95 -16.39 48.05 -24.49
C GLN A 95 -16.26 48.04 -22.96
N GLU A 96 -16.36 49.19 -22.31
CA GLU A 96 -16.16 49.37 -20.88
C GLU A 96 -17.47 49.50 -20.10
N VAL A 97 -18.52 50.05 -20.72
CA VAL A 97 -19.78 50.42 -20.06
C VAL A 97 -20.94 49.67 -20.71
N ALA A 98 -21.98 49.32 -19.94
CA ALA A 98 -23.21 48.75 -20.47
C ALA A 98 -23.81 49.65 -21.57
N ALA A 99 -24.23 49.03 -22.68
CA ALA A 99 -24.97 49.71 -23.72
C ALA A 99 -26.37 50.07 -23.21
N ALA A 100 -26.73 51.33 -23.39
CA ALA A 100 -28.02 51.87 -22.98
C ALA A 100 -28.97 52.03 -24.18
N ILE A 101 -28.41 52.15 -25.40
CA ILE A 101 -29.16 52.43 -26.62
C ILE A 101 -28.62 51.56 -27.75
N GLN A 102 -29.53 51.08 -28.61
CA GLN A 102 -29.20 50.49 -29.90
C GLN A 102 -29.59 51.44 -31.03
N CYS A 103 -28.74 51.58 -32.04
CA CYS A 103 -29.08 52.24 -33.31
C CYS A 103 -29.46 51.20 -34.36
N ASP A 104 -30.60 51.41 -35.04
CA ASP A 104 -31.14 50.47 -36.03
C ASP A 104 -30.29 50.41 -37.31
N GLU A 105 -29.93 51.58 -37.83
CA GLU A 105 -29.19 51.74 -39.07
C GLU A 105 -27.71 51.38 -38.90
N CYS A 106 -27.10 51.73 -37.75
CA CYS A 106 -25.73 51.32 -37.43
C CYS A 106 -25.61 49.86 -36.96
N ALA A 107 -26.73 49.19 -36.66
CA ALA A 107 -26.77 47.84 -36.06
C ALA A 107 -25.82 47.68 -34.85
N GLY A 108 -25.71 48.72 -34.01
CA GLY A 108 -24.74 48.79 -32.92
C GLY A 108 -25.38 49.23 -31.60
N ALA A 109 -24.90 48.64 -30.51
CA ALA A 109 -25.31 48.96 -29.14
C ALA A 109 -24.26 49.86 -28.47
N TYR A 110 -24.67 51.02 -27.96
CA TYR A 110 -23.79 52.06 -27.43
C TYR A 110 -24.24 52.49 -26.03
N CYS A 111 -23.30 52.89 -25.18
CA CYS A 111 -23.65 53.68 -24.00
C CYS A 111 -24.14 55.07 -24.44
N MET A 112 -24.95 55.72 -23.59
CA MET A 112 -24.79 57.13 -23.24
C MET A 112 -24.06 58.03 -24.25
N ASP A 113 -22.78 58.17 -23.93
CA ASP A 113 -21.84 59.11 -24.51
C ASP A 113 -21.36 58.64 -25.89
N CYS A 114 -21.10 57.34 -26.04
CA CYS A 114 -20.66 56.77 -27.31
C CYS A 114 -21.74 56.91 -28.39
N ASN A 115 -23.03 56.74 -28.04
CA ASN A 115 -24.12 56.95 -28.99
C ASN A 115 -24.10 58.38 -29.53
N THR A 116 -23.97 59.36 -28.64
CA THR A 116 -23.91 60.78 -29.00
C THR A 116 -22.69 61.09 -29.87
N ALA A 117 -21.53 60.51 -29.55
CA ALA A 117 -20.31 60.68 -30.33
C ALA A 117 -20.43 60.13 -31.77
N VAL A 118 -20.95 58.90 -31.91
CA VAL A 118 -21.13 58.24 -33.22
C VAL A 118 -22.14 58.96 -34.11
N HIS A 119 -23.20 59.50 -33.51
CA HIS A 119 -24.33 60.12 -34.22
C HIS A 119 -24.26 61.65 -34.27
N LYS A 120 -23.11 62.27 -33.94
CA LYS A 120 -22.91 63.72 -34.05
C LYS A 120 -22.87 64.21 -35.51
N ASN A 121 -22.44 63.37 -36.45
CA ASN A 121 -22.29 63.73 -37.87
C ASN A 121 -23.64 63.82 -38.60
N ALA A 122 -23.71 64.64 -39.67
CA ALA A 122 -24.95 64.90 -40.40
C ALA A 122 -25.59 63.65 -41.03
N THR A 123 -24.79 62.65 -41.39
CA THR A 123 -25.24 61.39 -41.98
C THR A 123 -25.93 60.46 -40.99
N LYS A 124 -25.52 60.47 -39.71
CA LYS A 124 -26.00 59.53 -38.69
C LYS A 124 -26.90 60.17 -37.62
N ARG A 125 -26.96 61.50 -37.54
CA ARG A 125 -27.75 62.21 -36.51
C ARG A 125 -29.26 61.94 -36.56
N HIS A 126 -29.76 61.45 -37.70
CA HIS A 126 -31.18 61.13 -37.92
C HIS A 126 -31.48 59.63 -37.80
N HIS A 127 -30.49 58.83 -37.38
CA HIS A 127 -30.69 57.42 -37.12
C HIS A 127 -31.70 57.20 -36.00
N THR A 128 -32.38 56.07 -36.07
CA THR A 128 -33.41 55.65 -35.14
C THR A 128 -32.77 54.86 -34.01
N PHE A 129 -33.14 55.22 -32.77
CA PHE A 129 -32.58 54.64 -31.55
C PHE A 129 -33.66 53.92 -30.76
N PHE A 130 -33.30 52.79 -30.16
CA PHE A 130 -34.14 52.07 -29.21
C PHE A 130 -33.41 51.96 -27.87
N PRO A 131 -34.04 52.34 -26.74
CA PRO A 131 -33.47 52.10 -25.42
C PRO A 131 -33.38 50.60 -25.17
N LEU A 132 -32.26 50.18 -24.57
CA LEU A 132 -32.02 48.82 -24.09
C LEU A 132 -32.40 48.76 -22.59
N ASP A 133 -33.64 49.10 -22.25
CA ASP A 133 -34.14 49.05 -20.87
C ASP A 133 -34.76 47.68 -20.52
N ASP A 134 -35.28 46.96 -21.50
CA ASP A 134 -35.93 45.67 -21.30
C ASP A 134 -35.28 44.55 -22.12
N ALA A 135 -35.11 43.40 -21.47
CA ALA A 135 -34.61 42.17 -22.08
C ALA A 135 -35.43 41.76 -23.32
N GLN A 136 -36.68 42.21 -23.44
CA GLN A 136 -37.56 41.92 -24.56
C GLN A 136 -37.09 42.53 -25.89
N GLU A 137 -36.43 43.70 -25.89
CA GLU A 137 -35.96 44.37 -27.11
C GLU A 137 -34.56 43.94 -27.58
N THR A 138 -33.79 43.23 -26.74
CA THR A 138 -32.55 42.57 -27.20
C THR A 138 -32.79 41.53 -28.31
N ARG A 139 -34.04 41.11 -28.53
CA ARG A 139 -34.42 40.25 -29.67
C ARG A 139 -34.22 40.92 -31.02
N LYS A 140 -34.20 42.26 -31.09
CA LYS A 140 -33.90 43.03 -32.31
C LYS A 140 -32.42 43.45 -32.39
N LEU A 141 -31.56 42.90 -31.53
CA LEU A 141 -30.13 43.18 -31.58
C LEU A 141 -29.53 42.50 -32.83
N TYR A 142 -29.35 43.27 -33.89
CA TYR A 142 -28.63 42.82 -35.07
C TYR A 142 -27.14 42.73 -34.75
N ARG A 143 -26.48 41.68 -35.26
CA ARG A 143 -25.04 41.50 -35.14
C ARG A 143 -24.41 41.62 -36.52
N CYS A 144 -23.25 42.27 -36.58
CA CYS A 144 -22.44 42.31 -37.79
C CYS A 144 -21.56 41.06 -37.90
N CYS A 145 -21.09 40.77 -39.10
CA CYS A 145 -20.23 39.64 -39.36
C CYS A 145 -18.85 39.86 -38.72
N GLY A 146 -18.32 38.86 -38.02
CA GLY A 146 -16.96 38.90 -37.47
C GLY A 146 -15.87 38.46 -38.46
N VAL A 147 -16.23 38.15 -39.71
CA VAL A 147 -15.26 37.75 -40.75
C VAL A 147 -14.58 39.00 -41.28
N GLN A 148 -13.26 38.95 -41.41
CA GLN A 148 -12.46 40.07 -41.88
C GLN A 148 -12.92 40.54 -43.28
N GLY A 149 -13.18 41.83 -43.42
CA GLY A 149 -13.73 42.45 -44.64
C GLY A 149 -15.25 42.38 -44.74
N HIS A 150 -15.93 41.71 -43.81
CA HIS A 150 -17.39 41.61 -43.78
C HIS A 150 -18.01 42.36 -42.59
N GLU A 151 -17.23 43.11 -41.81
CA GLU A 151 -17.63 43.73 -40.54
C GLU A 151 -18.79 44.73 -40.67
N GLU A 152 -19.03 45.23 -41.89
CA GLU A 152 -20.16 46.11 -42.22
C GLU A 152 -21.46 45.36 -42.55
N TYR A 153 -21.41 44.04 -42.76
CA TYR A 153 -22.58 43.25 -43.17
C TYR A 153 -23.26 42.55 -41.99
N ARG A 154 -24.59 42.62 -41.99
CA ARG A 154 -25.45 42.02 -40.96
C ARG A 154 -25.52 40.50 -41.10
N LEU A 155 -25.52 39.80 -39.97
CA LEU A 155 -25.75 38.36 -39.87
C LEU A 155 -27.25 38.06 -40.02
N GLU A 156 -27.78 38.19 -41.23
CA GLU A 156 -29.21 38.04 -41.54
C GLU A 156 -29.61 36.63 -41.99
N PHE A 157 -28.62 35.77 -42.23
CA PHE A 157 -28.82 34.42 -42.72
C PHE A 157 -28.29 33.37 -41.73
N TYR A 158 -28.91 32.20 -41.78
CA TYR A 158 -28.46 31.00 -41.09
C TYR A 158 -28.08 29.95 -42.13
N CYS A 159 -26.82 29.51 -42.11
CA CYS A 159 -26.31 28.45 -42.95
C CYS A 159 -26.71 27.09 -42.37
N LYS A 160 -27.53 26.31 -43.09
CA LYS A 160 -27.98 24.98 -42.64
C LYS A 160 -26.85 23.96 -42.59
N VAL A 161 -25.85 24.11 -43.45
CA VAL A 161 -24.71 23.19 -43.57
C VAL A 161 -23.71 23.41 -42.43
N CYS A 162 -23.44 24.67 -42.06
CA CYS A 162 -22.44 25.02 -41.04
C CYS A 162 -23.04 25.29 -39.66
N GLU A 163 -24.35 25.15 -39.50
CA GLU A 163 -25.11 25.44 -38.28
C GLU A 163 -24.76 26.77 -37.59
N SER A 164 -24.59 27.83 -38.40
CA SER A 164 -24.08 29.11 -37.93
C SER A 164 -24.70 30.31 -38.66
N LEU A 165 -24.66 31.47 -37.99
CA LEU A 165 -25.08 32.75 -38.56
C LEU A 165 -24.06 33.24 -39.60
N CYS A 166 -24.53 33.79 -40.71
CA CYS A 166 -23.70 34.33 -41.79
C CYS A 166 -24.33 35.59 -42.41
N CYS A 167 -23.50 36.43 -43.03
CA CYS A 167 -23.96 37.58 -43.81
C CYS A 167 -24.09 37.24 -45.31
N ALA A 168 -24.67 38.14 -46.10
CA ALA A 168 -24.82 37.96 -47.54
C ALA A 168 -23.48 37.72 -48.26
N TYR A 169 -22.42 38.43 -47.87
CA TYR A 169 -21.08 38.26 -48.45
C TYR A 169 -20.46 36.90 -48.12
N CYS A 170 -20.66 36.42 -46.89
CA CYS A 170 -20.25 35.06 -46.50
C CYS A 170 -20.88 33.97 -47.39
N LEU A 171 -22.11 34.19 -47.85
CA LEU A 171 -22.83 33.28 -48.74
C LEU A 171 -22.47 33.44 -50.22
N LEU A 172 -22.00 34.61 -50.65
CA LEU A 172 -21.68 34.89 -52.04
C LEU A 172 -20.21 34.60 -52.39
N THR A 173 -19.29 35.00 -51.52
CA THR A 173 -17.83 34.92 -51.77
C THR A 173 -17.05 34.35 -50.58
N GLY A 174 -17.70 34.16 -49.42
CA GLY A 174 -17.04 33.73 -48.20
C GLY A 174 -17.14 32.23 -47.90
N PRO A 175 -16.92 31.82 -46.63
CA PRO A 175 -16.80 30.41 -46.23
C PRO A 175 -18.11 29.62 -46.32
N HIS A 176 -19.24 30.29 -46.56
CA HIS A 176 -20.55 29.65 -46.74
C HIS A 176 -21.01 29.70 -48.20
N ASN A 177 -20.11 29.96 -49.15
CA ASN A 177 -20.43 30.03 -50.57
C ASN A 177 -21.07 28.73 -51.07
N GLY A 178 -22.25 28.86 -51.67
CA GLY A 178 -23.02 27.73 -52.21
C GLY A 178 -23.70 26.87 -51.15
N HIS A 179 -23.59 27.19 -49.86
CA HIS A 179 -24.33 26.47 -48.82
C HIS A 179 -25.79 26.90 -48.78
N GLU A 180 -26.68 25.94 -48.51
CA GLU A 180 -28.09 26.23 -48.27
C GLU A 180 -28.25 27.12 -47.03
N SER A 181 -28.97 28.23 -47.19
CA SER A 181 -29.24 29.19 -46.12
C SER A 181 -30.69 29.63 -46.13
N ILE A 182 -31.15 30.10 -44.96
CA ILE A 182 -32.49 30.66 -44.73
C ILE A 182 -32.36 31.92 -43.87
N SER A 183 -33.43 32.70 -43.74
CA SER A 183 -33.40 33.89 -42.89
C SER A 183 -33.28 33.50 -41.41
N VAL A 184 -32.66 34.37 -40.60
CA VAL A 184 -32.55 34.17 -39.14
C VAL A 184 -33.91 33.94 -38.47
N PRO A 185 -34.99 34.71 -38.77
CA PRO A 185 -36.31 34.46 -38.18
C PRO A 185 -36.87 33.07 -38.48
N GLU A 186 -36.72 32.59 -39.71
CA GLU A 186 -37.16 31.26 -40.14
C GLU A 186 -36.38 30.15 -39.43
N ALA A 187 -35.04 30.26 -39.40
CA ALA A 187 -34.19 29.32 -38.68
C ALA A 187 -34.57 29.26 -37.20
N ALA A 188 -34.71 30.43 -36.56
CA ALA A 188 -35.09 30.52 -35.16
C ALA A 188 -36.47 29.92 -34.87
N ALA A 189 -37.44 30.03 -35.80
CA ALA A 189 -38.74 29.39 -35.67
C ALA A 189 -38.62 27.86 -35.72
N ILE A 190 -37.82 27.31 -36.64
CA ILE A 190 -37.54 25.86 -36.73
C ILE A 190 -36.90 25.36 -35.44
N PHE A 191 -35.89 26.05 -34.91
CA PHE A 191 -35.23 25.66 -33.65
C PHE A 191 -36.17 25.75 -32.46
N ARG A 192 -36.99 26.82 -32.35
CA ARG A 192 -38.00 26.92 -31.29
C ARG A 192 -39.01 25.77 -31.33
N ASN A 193 -39.39 25.30 -32.52
CA ASN A 193 -40.29 24.15 -32.65
C ASN A 193 -39.63 22.81 -32.28
N ARG A 194 -38.31 22.67 -32.47
CA ARG A 194 -37.53 21.47 -32.09
C ARG A 194 -37.11 21.47 -30.62
N ALA A 195 -36.94 22.65 -30.02
CA ALA A 195 -36.41 22.83 -28.68
C ALA A 195 -37.11 21.96 -27.61
N PRO A 196 -38.44 21.78 -27.58
CA PRO A 196 -39.08 20.88 -26.62
C PRO A 196 -38.58 19.42 -26.71
N GLY A 197 -38.39 18.89 -27.92
CA GLY A 197 -37.87 17.53 -28.13
C GLY A 197 -36.39 17.40 -27.80
N GLU A 198 -35.60 18.44 -28.02
CA GLU A 198 -34.21 18.46 -27.58
C GLU A 198 -34.08 18.60 -26.06
N ILE A 199 -34.94 19.39 -25.42
CA ILE A 199 -35.02 19.51 -23.96
C ILE A 199 -35.32 18.15 -23.32
N THR A 200 -36.27 17.39 -23.85
CA THR A 200 -36.57 16.04 -23.31
C THR A 200 -35.38 15.10 -23.47
N LEU A 201 -34.71 15.09 -24.63
CA LEU A 201 -33.51 14.29 -24.87
C LEU A 201 -32.35 14.67 -23.93
N MET A 202 -32.12 15.98 -23.74
CA MET A 202 -31.09 16.47 -22.83
C MET A 202 -31.44 16.16 -21.37
N THR A 203 -32.73 16.19 -21.01
CA THR A 203 -33.21 15.81 -19.68
C THR A 203 -33.00 14.33 -19.40
N ASP A 204 -33.28 13.43 -20.36
CA ASP A 204 -32.98 12.00 -20.22
C ASP A 204 -31.47 11.76 -20.04
N LYS A 205 -30.64 12.40 -20.87
CA LYS A 205 -29.17 12.32 -20.73
C LYS A 205 -28.71 12.82 -19.36
N LYS A 206 -29.27 13.93 -18.87
CA LYS A 206 -29.00 14.47 -17.54
C LYS A 206 -29.37 13.46 -16.44
N GLU A 207 -30.57 12.88 -16.49
CA GLU A 207 -31.01 11.89 -15.49
C GLU A 207 -30.09 10.65 -15.47
N ARG A 208 -29.64 10.20 -16.65
CA ARG A 208 -28.65 9.11 -16.75
C ARG A 208 -27.31 9.47 -16.11
N LEU A 209 -26.85 10.71 -16.26
CA LEU A 209 -25.65 11.20 -15.59
C LEU A 209 -25.85 11.30 -14.08
N GLU A 210 -26.99 11.82 -13.61
CA GLU A 210 -27.33 11.88 -12.18
C GLU A 210 -27.35 10.49 -11.52
N LYS A 211 -27.83 9.45 -12.23
CA LYS A 211 -27.74 8.05 -11.76
C LYS A 211 -26.29 7.59 -11.57
N LYS A 212 -25.39 7.90 -12.51
CA LYS A 212 -23.97 7.58 -12.40
C LYS A 212 -23.29 8.36 -11.27
N VAL A 213 -23.69 9.60 -11.06
CA VAL A 213 -23.21 10.45 -9.96
C VAL A 213 -23.58 9.85 -8.61
N ASN A 214 -24.83 9.40 -8.44
CA ASN A 214 -25.25 8.73 -7.21
C ASN A 214 -24.42 7.46 -6.96
N GLN A 215 -24.15 6.67 -8.00
CA GLN A 215 -23.25 5.52 -7.89
C GLN A 215 -21.84 5.94 -7.48
N LEU A 216 -21.30 7.01 -8.06
CA LEU A 216 -19.98 7.54 -7.70
C LEU A 216 -19.92 7.98 -6.23
N ASN A 217 -20.96 8.66 -5.72
CA ASN A 217 -21.04 9.05 -4.32
C ASN A 217 -21.07 7.84 -3.38
N VAL A 218 -21.83 6.78 -3.73
CA VAL A 218 -21.87 5.52 -2.98
C VAL A 218 -20.49 4.84 -2.95
N VAL A 219 -19.83 4.73 -4.11
CA VAL A 219 -18.48 4.13 -4.21
C VAL A 219 -17.46 4.95 -3.42
N THR A 220 -17.57 6.28 -3.46
CA THR A 220 -16.69 7.20 -2.72
C THR A 220 -16.81 6.99 -1.22
N THR A 221 -18.03 6.91 -0.69
CA THR A 221 -18.24 6.62 0.74
C THR A 221 -17.70 5.24 1.11
N ARG A 222 -18.03 4.20 0.33
CA ARG A 222 -17.51 2.84 0.55
C ARG A 222 -15.99 2.76 0.54
N TYR A 223 -15.33 3.51 -0.34
CA TYR A 223 -13.88 3.60 -0.40
C TYR A 223 -13.31 4.10 0.93
N PHE A 224 -13.80 5.22 1.45
CA PHE A 224 -13.32 5.78 2.71
C PHE A 224 -13.64 4.90 3.91
N ASP A 225 -14.83 4.29 3.96
CA ASP A 225 -15.22 3.39 5.05
C ASP A 225 -14.35 2.13 5.05
N SER A 226 -14.14 1.53 3.88
CA SER A 226 -13.29 0.34 3.73
C SER A 226 -11.85 0.60 4.13
N LEU A 227 -11.33 1.81 3.88
CA LEU A 227 -9.99 2.20 4.29
C LEU A 227 -9.85 2.19 5.82
N GLU A 228 -10.81 2.79 6.53
CA GLU A 228 -10.78 2.84 7.99
C GLU A 228 -11.02 1.47 8.62
N GLU A 229 -11.92 0.66 8.05
CA GLU A 229 -12.15 -0.72 8.47
C GLU A 229 -10.88 -1.56 8.33
N VAL A 230 -10.23 -1.53 7.16
CA VAL A 230 -8.98 -2.28 6.92
C VAL A 230 -7.86 -1.81 7.85
N LYS A 231 -7.71 -0.50 8.08
CA LYS A 231 -6.76 0.03 9.06
C LYS A 231 -7.00 -0.53 10.46
N LYS A 232 -8.27 -0.57 10.90
CA LYS A 232 -8.66 -1.13 12.21
C LYS A 232 -8.33 -2.62 12.27
N SER A 233 -8.70 -3.40 11.26
CA SER A 233 -8.43 -4.83 11.20
C SER A 233 -6.93 -5.16 11.24
N ILE A 234 -6.10 -4.37 10.54
CA ILE A 234 -4.64 -4.52 10.62
C ILE A 234 -4.17 -4.31 12.06
N LYS A 235 -4.56 -3.20 12.71
CA LYS A 235 -4.14 -2.91 14.09
C LYS A 235 -4.56 -4.00 15.07
N GLU A 236 -5.80 -4.45 15.00
CA GLU A 236 -6.32 -5.51 15.88
C GLU A 236 -5.58 -6.83 15.66
N ARG A 237 -5.35 -7.22 14.40
CA ARG A 237 -4.66 -8.47 14.07
C ARG A 237 -3.22 -8.46 14.58
N PHE A 238 -2.51 -7.36 14.40
CA PHE A 238 -1.13 -7.24 14.87
C PHE A 238 -1.04 -7.12 16.40
N SER A 239 -2.02 -6.48 17.05
CA SER A 239 -2.12 -6.49 18.52
C SER A 239 -2.32 -7.91 19.07
N GLN A 240 -3.17 -8.72 18.43
CA GLN A 240 -3.34 -10.13 18.80
C GLN A 240 -2.04 -10.93 18.65
N LEU A 241 -1.30 -10.73 17.54
CA LEU A 241 -0.02 -11.40 17.32
C LEU A 241 1.02 -11.00 18.40
N GLN A 242 1.09 -9.73 18.77
CA GLN A 242 1.98 -9.27 19.84
C GLN A 242 1.63 -9.90 21.19
N MET A 243 0.34 -10.00 21.53
CA MET A 243 -0.10 -10.67 22.76
C MET A 243 0.30 -12.15 22.76
N MET A 244 0.12 -12.86 21.65
CA MET A 244 0.51 -14.28 21.56
C MET A 244 2.02 -14.48 21.73
N VAL A 245 2.84 -13.62 21.12
CA VAL A 245 4.31 -13.68 21.29
C VAL A 245 4.70 -13.40 22.74
N SER A 246 4.11 -12.37 23.35
CA SER A 246 4.39 -12.00 24.75
C SER A 246 3.96 -13.10 25.72
N GLN A 247 2.82 -13.74 25.47
CA GLN A 247 2.32 -14.86 26.27
C GLN A 247 3.26 -16.06 26.15
N ARG A 248 3.74 -16.37 24.94
CA ARG A 248 4.68 -17.47 24.72
C ARG A 248 6.01 -17.24 25.41
N GLU A 249 6.52 -16.01 25.39
CA GLU A 249 7.72 -15.62 26.14
C GLU A 249 7.54 -15.86 27.64
N LYS A 250 6.42 -15.38 28.22
CA LYS A 250 6.10 -15.58 29.63
C LYS A 250 6.04 -17.06 30.02
N GLU A 251 5.37 -17.89 29.22
CA GLU A 251 5.31 -19.34 29.45
C GLU A 251 6.69 -20.01 29.45
N LEU A 252 7.56 -19.60 28.52
CA LEU A 252 8.93 -20.12 28.47
C LEU A 252 9.74 -19.71 29.69
N LEU A 253 9.58 -18.47 30.17
CA LEU A 253 10.23 -17.99 31.39
C LEU A 253 9.72 -18.71 32.64
N GLU A 254 8.40 -18.95 32.75
CA GLU A 254 7.80 -19.71 33.86
C GLU A 254 8.26 -21.17 33.86
N ALA A 255 8.32 -21.81 32.68
CA ALA A 255 8.86 -23.16 32.53
C ALA A 255 10.34 -23.21 32.92
N LEU A 256 11.14 -22.21 32.52
CA LEU A 256 12.54 -22.11 32.91
C LEU A 256 12.70 -21.94 34.42
N GLY A 257 11.87 -21.11 35.06
CA GLY A 257 11.84 -20.97 36.52
C GLY A 257 11.57 -22.30 37.23
N SER A 258 10.58 -23.06 36.75
CA SER A 258 10.25 -24.38 37.31
C SER A 258 11.40 -25.40 37.13
N LEU A 259 12.09 -25.36 35.98
CA LEU A 259 13.29 -26.16 35.76
C LEU A 259 14.44 -25.73 36.68
N CYS A 260 14.55 -24.46 37.01
CA CYS A 260 15.53 -23.94 37.96
C CYS A 260 15.28 -24.47 39.37
N ASP A 261 14.04 -24.46 39.85
CA ASP A 261 13.67 -24.96 41.18
C ASP A 261 13.95 -26.47 41.32
N THR A 262 13.58 -27.25 40.30
CA THR A 262 13.85 -28.70 40.27
C THR A 262 15.35 -29.00 40.18
N GLY A 263 16.10 -28.21 39.40
CA GLY A 263 17.56 -28.27 39.34
C GLY A 263 18.21 -27.95 40.69
N HIS A 264 17.77 -26.89 41.37
CA HIS A 264 18.25 -26.53 42.70
C HIS A 264 17.95 -27.61 43.74
N ALA A 265 16.75 -28.17 43.75
CA ALA A 265 16.40 -29.27 44.65
C ALA A 265 17.30 -30.49 44.44
N SER A 266 17.56 -30.84 43.18
CA SER A 266 18.42 -31.97 42.81
C SER A 266 19.89 -31.74 43.21
N LEU A 267 20.43 -30.55 42.94
CA LEU A 267 21.79 -30.18 43.34
C LEU A 267 21.94 -30.13 44.86
N ASN A 268 20.95 -29.58 45.58
CA ASN A 268 20.96 -29.54 47.04
C ASN A 268 20.89 -30.94 47.65
N GLN A 269 20.07 -31.83 47.10
CA GLN A 269 20.01 -33.22 47.54
C GLN A 269 21.34 -33.94 47.29
N CYS A 270 21.93 -33.78 46.10
CA CYS A 270 23.23 -34.35 45.77
C CYS A 270 24.32 -33.84 46.71
N ARG A 271 24.37 -32.52 46.95
CA ARG A 271 25.28 -31.89 47.91
C ARG A 271 25.10 -32.43 49.32
N GLY A 272 23.86 -32.63 49.77
CA GLY A 272 23.56 -33.23 51.07
C GLY A 272 24.09 -34.65 51.21
N ARG A 273 23.95 -35.48 50.17
CA ARG A 273 24.48 -36.87 50.16
C ARG A 273 26.01 -36.90 50.20
N VAL A 274 26.66 -36.09 49.37
CA VAL A 274 28.13 -35.98 49.34
C VAL A 274 28.65 -35.48 50.69
N LEU A 275 28.01 -34.47 51.27
CA LEU A 275 28.39 -33.94 52.58
C LEU A 275 28.20 -34.97 53.71
N ALA A 276 27.09 -35.70 53.72
CA ALA A 276 26.84 -36.75 54.70
C ALA A 276 27.92 -37.84 54.64
N LYS A 277 28.33 -38.24 53.43
CA LYS A 277 29.41 -39.19 53.24
C LYS A 277 30.76 -38.63 53.69
N ALA A 278 31.09 -37.39 53.30
CA ALA A 278 32.32 -36.73 53.71
C ALA A 278 32.41 -36.63 55.24
N ASN A 279 31.30 -36.31 55.92
CA ASN A 279 31.21 -36.30 57.37
C ASN A 279 31.44 -37.70 57.96
N ALA A 280 30.80 -38.74 57.42
CA ALA A 280 31.00 -40.11 57.89
C ALA A 280 32.46 -40.58 57.72
N ILE A 281 33.14 -40.19 56.64
CA ILE A 281 34.57 -40.47 56.43
C ILE A 281 35.41 -39.70 57.45
N ASN A 282 35.15 -38.40 57.66
CA ASN A 282 35.87 -37.60 58.63
C ASN A 282 35.75 -38.15 60.05
N GLU A 283 34.55 -38.52 60.49
CA GLU A 283 34.31 -39.18 61.79
C GLU A 283 35.04 -40.53 61.87
N SER A 284 35.01 -41.32 60.79
CA SER A 284 35.74 -42.58 60.70
C SER A 284 37.26 -42.40 60.87
N VAL A 285 37.82 -41.34 60.28
CA VAL A 285 39.25 -41.00 60.43
C VAL A 285 39.59 -40.62 61.87
N VAL A 286 38.78 -39.79 62.51
CA VAL A 286 38.96 -39.41 63.92
C VAL A 286 38.89 -40.64 64.83
N LEU A 287 37.91 -41.51 64.60
CA LEU A 287 37.71 -42.74 65.37
C LEU A 287 38.91 -43.70 65.22
N LEU A 288 39.40 -43.89 63.99
CA LEU A 288 40.60 -44.70 63.72
C LEU A 288 41.85 -44.11 64.40
N GLN A 289 42.00 -42.79 64.42
CA GLN A 289 43.10 -42.13 65.15
C GLN A 289 43.01 -42.37 66.65
N HIS A 290 41.81 -42.35 67.24
CA HIS A 290 41.61 -42.63 68.66
C HIS A 290 41.91 -44.10 68.99
N MET A 291 41.42 -45.04 68.17
CA MET A 291 41.72 -46.47 68.33
C MET A 291 43.22 -46.77 68.27
N LYS A 292 43.96 -46.07 67.40
CA LYS A 292 45.42 -46.19 67.29
C LYS A 292 46.16 -45.73 68.55
N ARG A 293 45.63 -44.73 69.27
CA ARG A 293 46.25 -44.16 70.49
C ARG A 293 45.95 -44.97 71.76
N GLY A 294 44.94 -45.84 71.72
CA GLY A 294 44.59 -46.76 72.82
C GLY A 294 43.09 -46.81 73.10
N CYS A 295 42.42 -47.82 72.54
CA CYS A 295 41.04 -48.20 72.88
C CYS A 295 40.99 -49.62 73.44
N SER A 296 39.89 -49.98 74.11
CA SER A 296 39.64 -51.39 74.42
C SER A 296 39.39 -52.19 73.14
N ASP A 297 39.84 -53.45 73.12
CA ASP A 297 39.68 -54.35 71.96
C ASP A 297 38.21 -54.49 71.54
N TYR A 298 37.29 -54.52 72.51
CA TYR A 298 35.85 -54.52 72.26
C TYR A 298 35.39 -53.29 71.47
N LYS A 299 35.87 -52.09 71.81
CA LYS A 299 35.46 -50.86 71.11
C LYS A 299 35.99 -50.83 69.68
N ILE A 300 37.18 -51.37 69.45
CA ILE A 300 37.77 -51.48 68.10
C ILE A 300 36.90 -52.38 67.22
N LEU A 301 36.55 -53.56 67.73
CA LEU A 301 35.75 -54.53 66.97
C LEU A 301 34.31 -54.07 66.73
N GLU A 302 33.68 -53.40 67.71
CA GLU A 302 32.32 -52.85 67.59
C GLU A 302 32.18 -51.89 66.40
N ASN A 303 33.20 -51.06 66.14
CA ASN A 303 33.15 -50.06 65.08
C ASN A 303 33.67 -50.57 63.73
N ARG A 304 34.21 -51.80 63.66
CA ARG A 304 34.88 -52.32 62.46
C ARG A 304 33.96 -52.41 61.25
N SER A 305 32.70 -52.77 61.45
CA SER A 305 31.70 -52.86 60.38
C SER A 305 31.35 -51.49 59.80
N TYR A 306 31.06 -50.51 60.66
CA TYR A 306 30.79 -49.12 60.28
C TYR A 306 31.94 -48.51 59.46
N LEU A 307 33.17 -48.68 59.95
CA LEU A 307 34.38 -48.24 59.26
C LEU A 307 34.55 -48.94 57.90
N SER A 308 34.25 -50.25 57.83
CA SER A 308 34.34 -51.00 56.58
C SER A 308 33.35 -50.50 55.54
N TYR A 309 32.10 -50.26 55.95
CA TYR A 309 31.05 -49.77 55.08
C TYR A 309 31.43 -48.44 54.45
N HIS A 310 31.86 -47.47 55.26
CA HIS A 310 32.20 -46.15 54.73
C HIS A 310 33.49 -46.13 53.91
N LEU A 311 34.39 -47.09 54.10
CA LEU A 311 35.58 -47.28 53.27
C LEU A 311 35.25 -47.88 51.89
N SER A 312 34.23 -48.74 51.79
CA SER A 312 33.88 -49.43 50.54
C SER A 312 32.82 -48.74 49.69
N GLU A 313 31.90 -48.01 50.31
CA GLU A 313 30.81 -47.36 49.57
C GLU A 313 31.32 -46.08 48.89
N GLU A 314 31.15 -45.99 47.57
CA GLU A 314 31.51 -44.84 46.74
C GLU A 314 30.29 -43.92 46.51
N THR A 315 30.54 -42.61 46.37
CA THR A 315 29.52 -41.66 45.91
C THR A 315 29.54 -41.56 44.38
N PRO A 316 28.37 -41.46 43.71
CA PRO A 316 28.31 -41.28 42.27
C PRO A 316 29.04 -40.03 41.79
N ASP A 317 29.58 -40.08 40.57
CA ASP A 317 30.12 -38.90 39.87
C ASP A 317 29.03 -37.86 39.59
N VAL A 318 29.43 -36.58 39.63
CA VAL A 318 28.54 -35.45 39.38
C VAL A 318 28.83 -34.87 38.00
N GLU A 319 27.93 -35.11 37.05
CA GLU A 319 27.98 -34.52 35.71
C GLU A 319 26.84 -33.52 35.49
N GLY A 320 27.09 -32.46 34.69
CA GLY A 320 26.06 -31.47 34.37
C GLY A 320 26.43 -30.59 33.18
N LEU A 321 25.48 -30.39 32.25
CA LEU A 321 25.65 -29.53 31.07
C LEU A 321 24.93 -28.17 31.19
N GLY A 322 24.22 -27.94 32.29
CA GLY A 322 23.40 -26.74 32.50
C GLY A 322 22.17 -26.66 31.57
N PHE A 323 21.60 -25.46 31.46
CA PHE A 323 20.46 -25.21 30.57
C PHE A 323 20.92 -25.06 29.11
N LYS A 324 20.13 -25.60 28.19
CA LYS A 324 20.33 -25.42 26.74
C LYS A 324 19.04 -24.94 26.10
N PHE A 325 19.15 -23.95 25.23
CA PHE A 325 18.06 -23.49 24.37
C PHE A 325 18.22 -24.15 23.00
N PHE A 326 17.14 -24.74 22.48
CA PHE A 326 17.09 -25.32 21.14
C PHE A 326 16.03 -24.57 20.34
N GLU A 327 16.46 -23.84 19.32
CA GLU A 327 15.56 -23.24 18.34
C GLU A 327 15.14 -24.32 17.33
N VAL A 328 13.86 -24.69 17.30
CA VAL A 328 13.36 -25.78 16.42
C VAL A 328 12.69 -25.23 15.15
N GLY A 329 12.39 -23.94 15.04
CA GLY A 329 11.75 -23.41 13.84
C GLY A 329 11.67 -21.90 13.75
N ASP A 330 11.57 -21.41 12.51
CA ASP A 330 11.39 -20.00 12.22
C ASP A 330 9.97 -19.54 12.63
N PHE A 331 9.87 -18.37 13.24
CA PHE A 331 8.58 -17.69 13.41
C PHE A 331 8.28 -16.83 12.18
N GLY A 332 7.51 -17.39 11.24
CA GLY A 332 6.97 -16.64 10.10
C GLY A 332 5.60 -16.06 10.43
N LEU A 333 5.41 -14.75 10.22
CA LEU A 333 4.07 -14.18 10.21
C LEU A 333 3.34 -14.62 8.92
N PRO A 334 2.03 -14.98 8.98
CA PRO A 334 1.23 -15.18 7.79
C PRO A 334 1.26 -13.94 6.90
N GLN A 335 1.28 -14.14 5.57
CA GLN A 335 1.20 -13.02 4.63
C GLN A 335 -0.17 -12.34 4.71
N PHE A 336 -0.17 -11.01 4.77
CA PHE A 336 -1.36 -10.18 4.67
C PHE A 336 -1.35 -9.46 3.32
N LYS A 337 -2.32 -9.75 2.45
CA LYS A 337 -2.48 -9.11 1.15
C LYS A 337 -3.61 -8.10 1.20
N LEU A 338 -3.37 -6.88 0.73
CA LEU A 338 -4.38 -5.84 0.59
C LEU A 338 -4.75 -5.67 -0.88
N PHE A 339 -6.03 -5.47 -1.14
CA PHE A 339 -6.56 -5.25 -2.48
C PHE A 339 -7.55 -4.10 -2.45
N LEU A 340 -7.47 -3.22 -3.45
CA LEU A 340 -8.45 -2.15 -3.67
C LEU A 340 -9.21 -2.45 -4.95
N ASP A 341 -10.53 -2.55 -4.84
CA ASP A 341 -11.42 -2.77 -5.98
C ASP A 341 -12.31 -1.54 -6.18
N LEU A 342 -12.03 -0.79 -7.25
CA LEU A 342 -12.78 0.40 -7.63
C LEU A 342 -13.71 0.15 -8.83
N ARG A 343 -14.05 -1.12 -9.13
CA ARG A 343 -14.99 -1.41 -10.22
C ARG A 343 -16.31 -0.72 -9.94
N SER A 344 -16.63 0.29 -10.76
CA SER A 344 -18.00 0.79 -10.90
C SER A 344 -18.88 -0.38 -11.34
N GLU A 345 -20.08 -0.55 -10.79
CA GLU A 345 -20.97 -1.69 -11.06
C GLU A 345 -21.41 -1.88 -12.53
N GLU A 346 -20.83 -1.18 -13.50
CA GLU A 346 -21.08 -1.40 -14.93
C GLU A 346 -20.70 -2.83 -15.41
N HIS A 347 -19.99 -3.65 -14.62
CA HIS A 347 -19.70 -5.05 -14.96
C HIS A 347 -20.73 -6.07 -14.42
N SER A 348 -21.79 -5.66 -13.72
CA SER A 348 -22.80 -6.61 -13.21
C SER A 348 -23.75 -7.17 -14.28
N LYS A 349 -23.64 -6.76 -15.55
CA LYS A 349 -24.44 -7.37 -16.62
C LYS A 349 -23.95 -8.77 -17.06
N ASN A 350 -22.79 -9.24 -16.61
CA ASN A 350 -22.36 -10.62 -16.83
C ASN A 350 -22.47 -11.46 -15.55
N GLY A 351 -23.68 -11.94 -15.26
CA GLY A 351 -23.89 -13.34 -14.91
C GLY A 351 -23.24 -13.91 -13.65
N ILE A 352 -23.24 -13.20 -12.52
CA ILE A 352 -23.07 -13.86 -11.21
C ILE A 352 -24.30 -13.56 -10.35
N ARG A 353 -25.24 -14.52 -10.36
CA ARG A 353 -26.22 -14.69 -9.29
C ARG A 353 -25.46 -14.75 -7.96
N ARG A 354 -25.41 -13.64 -7.22
CA ARG A 354 -25.07 -13.68 -5.80
C ARG A 354 -26.36 -13.49 -5.03
N ASP A 355 -26.72 -14.55 -4.32
CA ASP A 355 -27.88 -14.66 -3.47
C ASP A 355 -28.05 -13.43 -2.58
N THR A 356 -29.14 -12.72 -2.85
CA THR A 356 -29.73 -11.73 -1.97
C THR A 356 -30.26 -12.44 -0.73
N ASN A 357 -29.39 -12.72 0.25
CA ASN A 357 -29.81 -12.95 1.62
C ASN A 357 -29.62 -11.66 2.42
N LEU A 358 -30.38 -10.63 2.03
CA LEU A 358 -30.76 -9.52 2.91
C LEU A 358 -31.69 -10.10 4.01
N ARG A 359 -31.13 -10.80 4.99
CA ARG A 359 -31.89 -11.17 6.19
C ARG A 359 -31.76 -10.05 7.21
N ARG A 360 -32.82 -9.24 7.23
CA ARG A 360 -33.25 -8.32 8.28
C ARG A 360 -32.80 -8.78 9.67
N CYS A 361 -32.13 -7.89 10.38
CA CYS A 361 -32.03 -7.90 11.82
C CYS A 361 -33.45 -7.83 12.42
N ILE A 362 -33.89 -8.87 13.12
CA ILE A 362 -34.97 -8.78 14.10
C ILE A 362 -34.45 -9.42 15.39
N PRO A 363 -34.37 -8.67 16.50
CA PRO A 363 -33.99 -9.19 17.80
C PRO A 363 -35.22 -9.82 18.48
N HIS A 364 -35.21 -11.12 18.73
CA HIS A 364 -36.13 -11.74 19.68
C HIS A 364 -35.37 -12.61 20.68
N SER A 365 -35.34 -12.06 21.89
CA SER A 365 -35.37 -12.69 23.21
C SER A 365 -35.56 -14.21 23.32
N GLN A 366 -34.69 -14.79 24.14
CA GLN A 366 -34.97 -15.79 25.19
C GLN A 366 -35.58 -17.12 24.77
N VAL A 367 -34.78 -18.20 24.82
CA VAL A 367 -35.06 -19.42 25.61
C VAL A 367 -33.72 -20.07 25.95
N ASP A 368 -33.49 -20.30 27.24
CA ASP A 368 -32.41 -21.12 27.79
C ASP A 368 -32.59 -22.60 27.37
N ASP A 369 -31.54 -23.25 26.88
CA ASP A 369 -31.47 -24.71 26.91
C ASP A 369 -30.05 -25.18 27.24
N ASP A 370 -29.93 -25.74 28.43
CA ASP A 370 -28.78 -26.44 28.97
C ASP A 370 -28.48 -27.68 28.13
N SER A 371 -27.40 -27.68 27.36
CA SER A 371 -26.83 -28.92 26.83
C SER A 371 -25.31 -29.01 27.05
N ARG A 372 -25.02 -29.91 27.99
CA ARG A 372 -23.74 -30.37 28.53
C ARG A 372 -22.67 -30.69 27.47
N PRO A 373 -21.37 -30.43 27.77
CA PRO A 373 -20.27 -30.68 26.84
C PRO A 373 -19.85 -32.15 26.87
N GLN A 374 -19.82 -32.80 25.71
CA GLN A 374 -19.20 -34.12 25.55
C GLN A 374 -17.80 -33.98 24.98
N SER A 375 -16.87 -34.63 25.67
CA SER A 375 -15.43 -34.65 25.48
C SER A 375 -15.01 -35.24 24.13
N GLY A 376 -14.42 -34.40 23.28
CA GLY A 376 -13.70 -34.84 22.09
C GLY A 376 -12.35 -35.45 22.47
N LYS A 377 -12.21 -36.76 22.25
CA LYS A 377 -10.95 -37.50 22.36
C LYS A 377 -9.94 -36.99 21.32
N VAL A 378 -8.82 -36.47 21.80
CA VAL A 378 -7.64 -36.12 20.99
C VAL A 378 -6.94 -37.41 20.58
N LEU A 379 -6.94 -37.71 19.27
CA LEU A 379 -6.14 -38.78 18.69
C LEU A 379 -4.67 -38.33 18.61
N ASN A 380 -3.83 -38.94 19.45
CA ASN A 380 -2.38 -38.90 19.34
C ASN A 380 -1.94 -39.65 18.08
N VAL A 381 -1.62 -38.93 17.01
CA VAL A 381 -0.84 -39.50 15.89
C VAL A 381 0.61 -39.11 16.13
N CYS A 382 1.38 -40.08 16.62
CA CYS A 382 2.83 -40.01 16.74
C CYS A 382 3.41 -39.90 15.33
N ALA A 383 3.79 -38.69 14.92
CA ALA A 383 4.48 -38.46 13.66
C ALA A 383 5.93 -38.94 13.78
N GLN A 384 6.28 -39.83 12.86
CA GLN A 384 7.53 -40.54 12.72
C GLN A 384 8.75 -39.61 12.62
N ASP A 385 9.80 -39.97 13.37
CA ASP A 385 11.24 -39.79 13.10
C ASP A 385 11.63 -38.83 11.96
N GLY A 386 11.40 -37.54 12.17
CA GLY A 386 12.17 -36.48 11.54
C GLY A 386 13.34 -36.14 12.45
N SER A 387 14.42 -36.92 12.41
CA SER A 387 15.65 -36.63 13.16
C SER A 387 16.29 -35.34 12.62
N MET A 388 15.82 -34.18 13.08
CA MET A 388 16.43 -32.88 12.77
C MET A 388 17.71 -32.77 13.61
N ILE A 389 18.86 -32.81 12.94
CA ILE A 389 20.18 -32.63 13.55
C ILE A 389 20.26 -31.19 14.08
N PRO A 390 20.65 -30.95 15.34
CA PRO A 390 20.65 -29.61 15.94
C PRO A 390 21.73 -28.72 15.29
N LEU A 391 21.33 -27.62 14.65
CA LEU A 391 22.25 -26.57 14.24
C LEU A 391 22.78 -25.87 15.50
N ARG A 392 24.03 -26.14 15.88
CA ARG A 392 24.70 -25.41 16.97
C ARG A 392 24.93 -23.95 16.59
N THR A 393 24.79 -23.09 17.60
CA THR A 393 25.08 -21.66 17.57
C THR A 393 26.56 -21.39 17.36
N GLY A 394 26.89 -20.70 16.27
CA GLY A 394 28.23 -20.23 15.95
C GLY A 394 28.32 -19.86 14.48
N ARG A 395 28.80 -18.66 14.17
CA ARG A 395 28.92 -18.18 12.79
C ARG A 395 29.88 -19.08 12.00
N ARG A 396 29.36 -19.81 11.01
CA ARG A 396 30.17 -20.75 10.20
C ARG A 396 30.84 -20.08 9.01
N PHE A 397 30.15 -19.12 8.39
CA PHE A 397 30.70 -18.34 7.29
C PHE A 397 31.23 -16.98 7.74
N THR A 398 32.30 -16.54 7.09
CA THR A 398 32.80 -15.17 7.22
C THR A 398 32.65 -14.45 5.89
N LEU A 399 32.18 -13.20 5.94
CA LEU A 399 32.17 -12.28 4.82
C LEU A 399 33.28 -11.24 5.05
N THR A 400 34.08 -10.98 4.03
CA THR A 400 35.16 -9.98 4.09
C THR A 400 34.63 -8.62 3.70
N GLU A 401 34.95 -7.62 4.52
CA GLU A 401 34.61 -6.23 4.24
C GLU A 401 35.26 -5.79 2.92
N ARG A 402 34.46 -5.15 2.07
CA ARG A 402 34.88 -4.64 0.77
C ARG A 402 34.44 -3.19 0.64
N GLU A 403 35.18 -2.43 -0.14
CA GLU A 403 34.78 -1.07 -0.50
C GLU A 403 33.35 -1.07 -1.06
N GLY A 404 32.49 -0.25 -0.46
CA GLY A 404 31.07 -0.15 -0.80
C GLY A 404 30.14 -1.19 -0.14
N ILE A 405 30.62 -2.08 0.74
CA ILE A 405 29.79 -2.99 1.55
C ILE A 405 30.02 -2.71 3.03
N ASP A 406 28.94 -2.36 3.74
CA ASP A 406 28.90 -2.29 5.20
C ASP A 406 28.45 -3.65 5.77
N LEU A 407 29.24 -4.21 6.69
CA LEU A 407 28.96 -5.47 7.36
C LEU A 407 28.76 -5.24 8.87
N LYS A 408 27.58 -5.62 9.38
CA LYS A 408 27.29 -5.57 10.82
C LYS A 408 26.96 -6.95 11.34
N VAL A 409 27.68 -7.38 12.38
CA VAL A 409 27.53 -8.71 12.96
C VAL A 409 26.81 -8.61 14.30
N LEU A 410 25.72 -9.37 14.45
CA LEU A 410 24.91 -9.43 15.66
C LEU A 410 24.51 -10.90 15.92
N ASN A 411 24.87 -11.47 17.06
CA ASN A 411 24.42 -12.81 17.51
C ASN A 411 24.52 -13.94 16.46
N SER A 412 25.63 -13.98 15.70
CA SER A 412 25.92 -14.93 14.58
C SER A 412 25.26 -14.62 13.24
N VAL A 413 24.48 -13.55 13.17
CA VAL A 413 23.87 -13.03 11.93
C VAL A 413 24.74 -11.90 11.36
N VAL A 414 24.84 -11.83 10.03
CA VAL A 414 25.57 -10.78 9.32
C VAL A 414 24.60 -9.95 8.47
N HIS A 415 24.44 -8.68 8.83
CA HIS A 415 23.76 -7.69 8.01
C HIS A 415 24.74 -7.18 6.95
N VAL A 416 24.35 -7.29 5.69
CA VAL A 416 25.12 -6.84 4.53
C VAL A 416 24.35 -5.69 3.89
N THR A 417 24.97 -4.52 3.78
CA THR A 417 24.38 -3.35 3.12
C THR A 417 25.32 -2.79 2.06
N ALA A 418 24.83 -2.64 0.83
CA ALA A 418 25.59 -1.96 -0.21
C ALA A 418 25.46 -0.45 -0.06
N GLN A 419 26.59 0.23 0.10
CA GLN A 419 26.62 1.68 0.23
C GLN A 419 26.36 2.36 -1.13
N PRO A 420 25.64 3.50 -1.14
CA PRO A 420 25.54 4.33 -2.33
C PRO A 420 26.92 4.90 -2.70
N ASN A 421 27.36 4.66 -3.94
CA ASN A 421 28.52 5.32 -4.51
C ASN A 421 28.05 6.53 -5.34
N GLU A 422 28.61 7.72 -5.07
CA GLU A 422 28.27 8.94 -5.82
C GLU A 422 28.72 8.87 -7.28
N ALA A 423 29.79 8.13 -7.59
CA ALA A 423 30.35 8.09 -8.93
C ALA A 423 29.56 7.19 -9.91
N ASP A 424 28.89 6.15 -9.42
CA ASP A 424 28.12 5.22 -10.25
C ASP A 424 27.01 4.53 -9.44
N SER A 425 25.80 5.09 -9.54
CA SER A 425 24.62 4.58 -8.82
C SER A 425 24.10 3.22 -9.33
N LEU A 426 24.67 2.67 -10.42
CA LEU A 426 24.24 1.41 -11.01
C LEU A 426 25.24 0.27 -10.81
N LYS A 427 26.44 0.56 -10.28
CA LYS A 427 27.47 -0.46 -10.05
C LYS A 427 27.02 -1.47 -8.99
N GLN A 428 26.89 -2.73 -9.41
CA GLN A 428 26.62 -3.84 -8.51
C GLN A 428 27.89 -4.26 -7.76
N ILE A 429 27.73 -4.70 -6.52
CA ILE A 429 28.84 -5.16 -5.67
C ILE A 429 28.60 -6.61 -5.28
N GLY A 430 29.54 -7.48 -5.68
CA GLY A 430 29.54 -8.90 -5.34
C GLY A 430 30.35 -9.18 -4.07
N ILE A 431 29.75 -9.90 -3.13
CA ILE A 431 30.40 -10.42 -1.93
C ILE A 431 30.10 -11.92 -1.79
N ARG A 432 31.07 -12.68 -1.27
CA ARG A 432 30.96 -14.12 -1.06
C ARG A 432 31.59 -14.52 0.26
N THR A 433 31.30 -15.73 0.72
CA THR A 433 31.91 -16.28 1.91
C THR A 433 33.38 -16.65 1.68
N GLU A 434 34.20 -16.51 2.72
CA GLU A 434 35.61 -16.91 2.70
C GLU A 434 35.76 -18.43 2.62
N GLN A 435 34.92 -19.15 3.35
CA GLN A 435 34.90 -20.60 3.35
C GLN A 435 34.07 -21.14 2.18
N THR A 436 34.51 -22.26 1.65
CA THR A 436 33.70 -23.13 0.80
C THR A 436 32.79 -24.01 1.64
N VAL A 437 31.72 -24.51 1.04
CA VAL A 437 30.82 -25.47 1.66
C VAL A 437 31.55 -26.76 2.05
N GLU A 438 32.52 -27.21 1.26
CA GLU A 438 33.40 -28.33 1.59
C GLU A 438 34.18 -28.13 2.90
N GLU A 439 34.80 -26.95 3.08
CA GLU A 439 35.56 -26.63 4.30
C GLU A 439 34.65 -26.63 5.53
N ILE A 440 33.43 -26.10 5.41
CA ILE A 440 32.44 -26.14 6.50
C ILE A 440 32.04 -27.60 6.80
N ALA A 441 31.72 -28.40 5.80
CA ALA A 441 31.36 -29.80 6.00
C ALA A 441 32.45 -30.61 6.72
N ARG A 442 33.73 -30.29 6.49
CA ARG A 442 34.87 -30.91 7.19
C ARG A 442 35.01 -30.45 8.64
N LEU A 443 34.68 -29.19 8.93
CA LEU A 443 34.71 -28.65 10.29
C LEU A 443 33.57 -29.20 11.16
N PHE A 444 32.47 -29.64 10.53
CA PHE A 444 31.26 -30.14 11.20
C PHE A 444 30.84 -31.52 10.64
N PRO A 445 31.66 -32.59 10.83
CA PRO A 445 31.40 -33.92 10.29
C PRO A 445 30.08 -34.56 10.78
N GLU A 446 29.58 -34.13 11.94
CA GLU A 446 28.32 -34.57 12.52
C GLU A 446 27.08 -34.24 11.66
N GLU A 447 27.16 -33.24 10.78
CA GLU A 447 26.07 -32.86 9.87
C GLU A 447 25.99 -33.74 8.62
N ARG A 448 26.88 -34.74 8.52
CA ARG A 448 26.89 -35.75 7.45
C ARG A 448 26.91 -35.11 6.06
N GLY A 449 27.79 -34.12 5.88
CA GLY A 449 28.00 -33.48 4.58
C GLY A 449 26.88 -32.53 4.14
N ARG A 450 25.92 -32.16 4.99
CA ARG A 450 24.94 -31.12 4.70
C ARG A 450 25.35 -29.79 5.30
N VAL A 451 25.27 -28.72 4.50
CA VAL A 451 25.55 -27.35 4.96
C VAL A 451 24.37 -26.47 4.59
N THR A 452 23.82 -25.78 5.57
CA THR A 452 22.64 -24.92 5.40
C THR A 452 22.98 -23.48 5.76
N TRP A 453 22.55 -22.53 4.93
CA TRP A 453 22.60 -21.10 5.25
C TRP A 453 21.29 -20.42 4.87
N ARG A 454 21.04 -19.28 5.49
CA ARG A 454 19.81 -18.50 5.33
C ARG A 454 20.14 -17.09 4.86
N VAL A 455 19.25 -16.55 4.04
CA VAL A 455 19.33 -15.21 3.47
C VAL A 455 17.96 -14.56 3.63
N GLN A 456 17.86 -13.56 4.50
CA GLN A 456 16.66 -12.74 4.61
C GLN A 456 16.81 -11.49 3.75
N LEU A 457 15.85 -11.25 2.87
CA LEU A 457 15.86 -10.11 1.96
C LEU A 457 15.63 -8.82 2.74
N GLY A 458 16.60 -7.91 2.70
CA GLY A 458 16.56 -6.66 3.43
C GLY A 458 15.88 -5.54 2.66
N LYS A 459 15.99 -4.33 3.20
CA LYS A 459 15.36 -3.14 2.64
C LYS A 459 15.94 -2.84 1.25
N GLY A 460 15.03 -2.54 0.32
CA GLY A 460 15.36 -2.11 -1.03
C GLY A 460 15.78 -3.23 -1.97
N PHE A 461 15.83 -4.49 -1.51
CA PHE A 461 16.20 -5.62 -2.35
C PHE A 461 15.22 -5.77 -3.53
N ASP A 462 15.56 -5.27 -4.72
CA ASP A 462 14.72 -5.32 -5.93
C ASP A 462 15.46 -5.94 -7.10
N LYS A 463 16.72 -5.54 -7.32
CA LYS A 463 17.45 -5.92 -8.53
C LYS A 463 18.58 -6.91 -8.31
N SER A 464 18.91 -7.20 -7.06
CA SER A 464 20.04 -8.01 -6.62
C SER A 464 19.87 -9.51 -6.78
N PHE A 465 20.98 -10.22 -6.62
CA PHE A 465 21.07 -11.66 -6.81
C PHE A 465 21.62 -12.37 -5.57
N VAL A 466 21.12 -13.58 -5.35
CA VAL A 466 21.57 -14.53 -4.33
C VAL A 466 21.97 -15.81 -5.03
N GLY A 467 23.08 -16.41 -4.64
CA GLY A 467 23.65 -17.49 -5.40
C GLY A 467 24.81 -18.21 -4.75
N VAL A 468 25.49 -19.01 -5.55
CA VAL A 468 26.74 -19.69 -5.19
C VAL A 468 27.75 -19.53 -6.31
N VAL A 469 29.02 -19.48 -5.96
CA VAL A 469 30.14 -19.37 -6.89
C VAL A 469 31.09 -20.55 -6.71
N GLU A 470 31.55 -21.15 -7.79
CA GLU A 470 32.48 -22.27 -7.77
C GLU A 470 33.93 -21.77 -7.75
N ARG A 471 34.78 -22.39 -6.90
CA ARG A 471 36.18 -22.00 -6.68
C ARG A 471 37.20 -22.98 -7.29
N THR A 472 36.79 -23.73 -8.30
CA THR A 472 37.65 -24.72 -8.97
C THR A 472 38.59 -24.07 -10.00
N ASP A 473 38.12 -23.02 -10.70
CA ASP A 473 38.86 -22.33 -11.76
C ASP A 473 39.42 -20.96 -11.36
N THR A 474 40.52 -20.57 -12.03
CA THR A 474 41.19 -19.25 -11.92
C THR A 474 40.72 -18.25 -12.99
N SER A 475 39.47 -18.36 -13.42
CA SER A 475 38.91 -17.42 -14.41
C SER A 475 38.72 -16.02 -13.79
N LEU A 476 38.76 -14.99 -14.66
CA LEU A 476 38.51 -13.59 -14.26
C LEU A 476 37.11 -13.41 -13.64
N VAL A 477 36.14 -14.17 -14.15
CA VAL A 477 34.78 -14.28 -13.62
C VAL A 477 34.54 -15.76 -13.31
N PRO A 478 34.49 -16.16 -12.03
CA PRO A 478 34.25 -17.56 -11.70
C PRO A 478 32.83 -17.98 -12.10
N GLY A 479 32.67 -19.24 -12.49
CA GLY A 479 31.36 -19.83 -12.74
C GLY A 479 30.48 -19.77 -11.48
N GLY A 480 29.19 -19.50 -11.67
CA GLY A 480 28.26 -19.27 -10.58
C GLY A 480 26.81 -19.53 -10.95
N PHE A 481 25.96 -19.73 -9.95
CA PHE A 481 24.50 -19.73 -10.11
C PHE A 481 23.97 -18.53 -9.35
N TYR A 482 23.23 -17.65 -10.02
CA TYR A 482 22.68 -16.45 -9.42
C TYR A 482 21.19 -16.36 -9.68
N TRP A 483 20.41 -16.38 -8.62
CA TRP A 483 18.97 -16.20 -8.67
C TRP A 483 18.59 -14.80 -8.23
N LYS A 484 17.59 -14.22 -8.88
CA LYS A 484 16.94 -12.98 -8.48
C LYS A 484 15.62 -13.31 -7.77
N PRO A 485 15.53 -13.22 -6.44
CA PRO A 485 14.32 -13.62 -5.73
C PRO A 485 13.09 -12.76 -6.03
N THR A 486 13.29 -11.46 -6.22
CA THR A 486 12.21 -10.47 -6.35
C THR A 486 11.71 -10.27 -7.80
N LYS A 487 12.33 -10.95 -8.77
CA LYS A 487 11.88 -10.99 -10.18
C LYS A 487 12.22 -12.36 -10.76
N LEU A 488 11.37 -12.97 -11.57
CA LEU A 488 11.66 -14.27 -12.22
C LEU A 488 12.88 -14.21 -13.16
N GLY A 489 14.09 -14.32 -12.62
CA GLY A 489 15.34 -14.27 -13.37
C GLY A 489 16.45 -15.09 -12.71
N VAL A 490 17.16 -15.87 -13.52
CA VAL A 490 18.39 -16.58 -13.14
C VAL A 490 19.46 -16.22 -14.14
N VAL A 491 20.67 -16.02 -13.62
CA VAL A 491 21.90 -15.94 -14.41
C VAL A 491 22.68 -17.22 -14.16
N ASP A 492 22.77 -18.04 -15.19
CA ASP A 492 23.55 -19.27 -15.19
C ASP A 492 24.97 -18.96 -15.67
N GLY A 493 25.93 -19.08 -14.75
CA GLY A 493 27.36 -18.94 -15.00
C GLY A 493 28.04 -20.27 -15.32
N GLY A 494 27.29 -21.33 -15.64
CA GLY A 494 27.82 -22.59 -16.16
C GLY A 494 28.21 -23.62 -15.10
N ILE A 495 27.63 -23.57 -13.90
CA ILE A 495 27.90 -24.54 -12.83
C ILE A 495 26.71 -25.47 -12.59
N GLY A 496 27.01 -26.76 -12.50
CA GLY A 496 26.00 -27.80 -12.28
C GLY A 496 24.91 -27.84 -13.36
N ARG A 497 23.72 -28.30 -12.96
CA ARG A 497 22.51 -28.39 -13.80
C ARG A 497 21.30 -27.82 -13.06
N ILE A 498 20.70 -26.78 -13.61
CA ILE A 498 19.51 -26.13 -13.04
C ILE A 498 18.31 -27.08 -13.09
N GLY A 499 17.67 -27.29 -11.94
CA GLY A 499 16.49 -28.13 -11.78
C GLY A 499 15.20 -27.48 -12.29
N GLN A 500 14.17 -28.30 -12.54
CA GLN A 500 12.84 -27.82 -12.96
C GLN A 500 12.10 -27.05 -11.85
N SER A 501 12.44 -27.31 -10.60
CA SER A 501 11.99 -26.62 -9.38
C SER A 501 12.04 -25.10 -9.49
N PHE A 502 12.97 -24.55 -10.28
CA PHE A 502 13.09 -23.11 -10.52
C PHE A 502 11.80 -22.48 -11.06
N LYS A 503 11.06 -23.18 -11.93
CA LYS A 503 9.82 -22.67 -12.54
C LYS A 503 8.69 -22.49 -11.53
N GLU A 504 8.80 -23.14 -10.37
CA GLU A 504 7.80 -23.11 -9.30
C GLU A 504 8.15 -22.11 -8.19
N LEU A 505 9.33 -21.46 -8.26
CA LEU A 505 9.72 -20.49 -7.25
C LEU A 505 8.82 -19.25 -7.29
N PRO A 506 8.40 -18.77 -6.11
CA PRO A 506 7.62 -17.56 -6.00
C PRO A 506 8.50 -16.34 -6.29
N VAL A 507 7.86 -15.25 -6.71
CA VAL A 507 8.47 -13.92 -6.60
C VAL A 507 8.49 -13.54 -5.12
N CYS A 508 9.68 -13.40 -4.56
CA CYS A 508 9.90 -13.04 -3.16
C CYS A 508 9.71 -11.53 -2.92
N CYS A 509 9.43 -11.19 -1.67
CA CYS A 509 9.29 -9.83 -1.18
C CYS A 509 10.36 -9.51 -0.12
N ILE A 510 10.53 -8.22 0.17
CA ILE A 510 11.37 -7.77 1.29
C ILE A 510 10.89 -8.43 2.59
N GLY A 511 11.82 -8.98 3.35
CA GLY A 511 11.58 -9.71 4.60
C GLY A 511 11.50 -11.23 4.44
N ASP A 512 11.33 -11.76 3.22
CA ASP A 512 11.32 -13.20 2.98
C ASP A 512 12.67 -13.84 3.33
N VAL A 513 12.61 -15.05 3.88
CA VAL A 513 13.77 -15.85 4.28
C VAL A 513 13.97 -16.99 3.28
N LEU A 514 15.15 -17.02 2.67
CA LEU A 514 15.60 -18.03 1.72
C LEU A 514 16.61 -18.93 2.42
N THR A 515 16.26 -20.21 2.59
CA THR A 515 17.15 -21.20 3.21
C THR A 515 17.69 -22.12 2.14
N PHE A 516 19.01 -22.08 1.96
CA PHE A 516 19.73 -22.92 1.01
C PHE A 516 20.38 -24.06 1.76
N THR A 517 20.23 -25.28 1.25
CA THR A 517 20.85 -26.48 1.82
C THR A 517 21.64 -27.18 0.74
N TYR A 518 22.95 -27.27 0.92
CA TYR A 518 23.82 -28.04 0.05
C TYR A 518 24.08 -29.43 0.63
N SER A 519 23.99 -30.45 -0.20
CA SER A 519 24.36 -31.84 0.13
C SER A 519 25.64 -32.21 -0.60
N VAL A 520 26.72 -32.46 0.15
CA VAL A 520 28.02 -32.88 -0.40
C VAL A 520 27.92 -34.22 -1.12
N ASP A 521 27.17 -35.17 -0.56
CA ASP A 521 27.02 -36.52 -1.14
C ASP A 521 26.25 -36.50 -2.46
N GLU A 522 25.23 -35.64 -2.58
CA GLU A 522 24.41 -35.53 -3.78
C GLU A 522 24.94 -34.50 -4.80
N GLY A 523 25.84 -33.62 -4.38
CA GLY A 523 26.23 -32.45 -5.17
C GLY A 523 25.02 -31.58 -5.53
N SER A 524 24.08 -31.39 -4.60
CA SER A 524 22.79 -30.73 -4.86
C SER A 524 22.58 -29.53 -3.93
N LEU A 525 21.95 -28.47 -4.47
CA LEU A 525 21.58 -27.27 -3.73
C LEU A 525 20.06 -27.14 -3.69
N GLY A 526 19.47 -27.44 -2.53
CA GLY A 526 18.04 -27.27 -2.25
C GLY A 526 17.70 -25.87 -1.76
N ILE A 527 16.43 -25.48 -1.90
CA ILE A 527 15.91 -24.22 -1.37
C ILE A 527 14.58 -24.38 -0.62
N ASN A 528 14.44 -23.64 0.47
CA ASN A 528 13.18 -23.32 1.11
C ASN A 528 12.94 -21.81 1.08
N VAL A 529 11.70 -21.39 0.83
CA VAL A 529 11.28 -19.98 0.94
C VAL A 529 10.24 -19.90 2.04
N ASN A 530 10.54 -19.16 3.10
CA ASN A 530 9.69 -19.02 4.30
C ASN A 530 9.23 -20.39 4.87
N GLY A 531 10.16 -21.36 4.94
CA GLY A 531 9.91 -22.71 5.46
C GLY A 531 9.26 -23.69 4.48
N LYS A 532 8.80 -23.25 3.30
CA LYS A 532 8.29 -24.17 2.26
C LYS A 532 9.43 -24.63 1.35
N TYR A 533 9.59 -25.94 1.22
CA TYR A 533 10.58 -26.55 0.32
C TYR A 533 10.13 -26.50 -1.14
N TYR A 534 11.05 -26.14 -2.04
CA TYR A 534 10.81 -26.09 -3.49
C TYR A 534 11.68 -27.07 -4.28
N GLY A 535 12.47 -27.92 -3.61
CA GLY A 535 13.34 -28.88 -4.28
C GLY A 535 14.76 -28.38 -4.54
N ASN A 536 15.51 -29.16 -5.32
CA ASN A 536 16.89 -28.88 -5.70
C ASN A 536 16.94 -27.87 -6.84
N LEU A 537 17.49 -26.68 -6.59
CA LEU A 537 17.69 -25.62 -7.58
C LEU A 537 18.76 -26.00 -8.60
N VAL A 538 19.87 -26.57 -8.13
CA VAL A 538 21.00 -26.95 -8.96
C VAL A 538 21.50 -28.30 -8.47
N THR A 539 21.86 -29.17 -9.40
CA THR A 539 22.42 -30.51 -9.14
C THR A 539 23.77 -30.64 -9.85
N SER A 540 24.53 -31.69 -9.57
CA SER A 540 25.88 -31.88 -10.14
C SER A 540 26.84 -30.71 -9.83
N LEU A 541 26.66 -30.08 -8.66
CA LEU A 541 27.53 -29.01 -8.17
C LEU A 541 28.79 -29.59 -7.52
N HIS A 542 29.90 -28.89 -7.71
CA HIS A 542 31.15 -29.21 -7.03
C HIS A 542 31.10 -28.75 -5.56
N PRO A 543 31.66 -29.49 -4.57
CA PRO A 543 31.59 -29.11 -3.15
C PRO A 543 32.38 -27.84 -2.79
N ARG A 544 33.37 -27.47 -3.61
CA ARG A 544 34.11 -26.19 -3.55
C ARG A 544 33.30 -24.98 -4.06
N ILE A 545 32.07 -24.83 -3.59
CA ILE A 545 31.23 -23.64 -3.81
C ILE A 545 31.20 -22.75 -2.57
N SER A 546 30.99 -21.45 -2.78
CA SER A 546 30.80 -20.46 -1.71
C SER A 546 29.51 -19.68 -1.95
N PRO A 547 28.65 -19.50 -0.92
CA PRO A 547 27.53 -18.57 -1.00
C PRO A 547 27.97 -17.17 -1.44
N CYS A 548 27.21 -16.58 -2.35
CA CYS A 548 27.53 -15.32 -3.01
C CYS A 548 26.28 -14.43 -3.14
N PHE A 549 26.47 -13.13 -3.00
CA PHE A 549 25.44 -12.11 -3.06
C PHE A 549 25.91 -10.96 -3.93
N ILE A 550 25.07 -10.51 -4.87
CA ILE A 550 25.37 -9.39 -5.76
C ILE A 550 24.33 -8.30 -5.48
N LEU A 551 24.77 -7.23 -4.85
CA LEU A 551 23.91 -6.16 -4.34
C LEU A 551 23.98 -4.90 -5.21
N TYR A 552 22.82 -4.31 -5.48
CA TYR A 552 22.73 -2.93 -5.97
C TYR A 552 22.89 -1.91 -4.82
N PRO A 553 23.30 -0.67 -5.11
CA PRO A 553 23.46 0.36 -4.10
C PRO A 553 22.18 0.60 -3.28
N LYS A 554 22.33 0.77 -1.96
CA LYS A 554 21.28 0.91 -0.94
C LYS A 554 20.47 -0.36 -0.65
N GLU A 555 20.72 -1.45 -1.36
CA GLU A 555 20.09 -2.73 -1.04
C GLU A 555 20.81 -3.40 0.13
N SER A 556 20.05 -4.18 0.90
CA SER A 556 20.57 -4.91 2.05
C SER A 556 20.00 -6.31 2.12
N LEU A 557 20.71 -7.19 2.80
CA LEU A 557 20.24 -8.51 3.17
C LEU A 557 20.85 -8.93 4.51
N ILE A 558 20.35 -10.02 5.05
CA ILE A 558 20.84 -10.60 6.29
C ILE A 558 21.21 -12.06 6.02
N VAL A 559 22.42 -12.46 6.38
CA VAL A 559 22.92 -13.83 6.18
C VAL A 559 23.18 -14.49 7.53
N SER A 560 22.80 -15.75 7.64
CA SER A 560 23.20 -16.63 8.74
C SER A 560 23.53 -18.03 8.23
N CYS A 561 24.38 -18.76 8.95
CA CYS A 561 24.71 -20.15 8.67
C CYS A 561 24.96 -20.89 9.97
#